data_AF-A0A6H1W798-F1
#
_entry.id   AF-A0A6H1W798-F1
#
_cell.length_a   1.000
_cell.length_b   1.000
_cell.length_c   1.000
_cell.angle_alpha   90.00
_cell.angle_beta   90.00
_cell.angle_gamma   90.00
#
_symmetry.space_group_name_H-M   'P 1'
#
loop_
_entity.id
_entity.type
_entity.pdbx_description
1 polymer ?
#
loop_
_entity_poly.entity_id
_entity_poly.type
_entity_poly.pdbx_seq_one_letter_code
_entity_poly.pdbx_strand_id
1 'polypeptide(L)'
;MKRSAVSVLGAVAVAVVLTLSGCAQGAPAAPVATTAKPTPTPTATQAAAPTVRVATTCDALATQALVDQAGGAHLVTSTPERTATPTGYADERMGVLTCQWSTTDPASPTAPAVWIAVVPGASRAGFEAYRTGEAVASQDTPSPVGPDAYTYCFGTPVTQCGFHALLPGYGIVGTVFGSDASPDAATSAVAALLAQSYGVVSALDAPAPVWQPAAPALRGATTCDGLATTAQLTQTIGFGPSREVKSDDGEYSNSKLDVGHQVGAYWCVWVEDDGTASVSVGVLPGGATYLEHLRGSDAVEQPGVGQAAYWAPNGYLNIVVDSGWLQVHAVPDGKDISHEQLVALAKQVIANLGTT
;
A
#
# COMPACT_ATOMS: atom_id res chain seq x y z
N MET A 1 29.07 27.61 -40.90
CA MET A 1 30.28 27.01 -41.50
C MET A 1 30.46 25.60 -40.94
N LYS A 2 30.84 24.66 -41.81
CA LYS A 2 31.23 23.25 -41.58
C LYS A 2 30.14 22.23 -41.19
N ARG A 3 29.67 21.57 -42.25
CA ARG A 3 29.13 20.21 -42.30
C ARG A 3 30.21 19.18 -41.94
N SER A 4 29.82 18.08 -41.31
CA SER A 4 30.46 16.78 -41.49
C SER A 4 29.41 15.67 -41.37
N ALA A 5 29.10 15.07 -42.52
CA ALA A 5 28.55 13.72 -42.64
C ALA A 5 29.70 12.71 -42.59
N VAL A 6 29.40 11.44 -42.32
CA VAL A 6 29.74 10.26 -43.16
C VAL A 6 29.25 8.98 -42.46
N SER A 7 28.60 8.15 -43.27
CA SER A 7 27.96 6.86 -42.99
C SER A 7 28.97 5.69 -42.96
N VAL A 8 28.47 4.45 -42.75
CA VAL A 8 28.61 3.26 -43.65
C VAL A 8 28.82 1.89 -42.91
N LEU A 9 28.08 0.87 -43.40
CA LEU A 9 28.22 -0.62 -43.35
C LEU A 9 27.93 -1.35 -42.01
N GLY A 10 27.16 -2.45 -41.91
CA GLY A 10 26.56 -3.37 -42.88
C GLY A 10 27.18 -4.77 -42.79
N ALA A 11 26.45 -5.77 -42.27
CA ALA A 11 26.66 -7.20 -42.57
C ALA A 11 25.44 -8.05 -42.19
N VAL A 12 24.86 -8.70 -43.20
CA VAL A 12 23.80 -9.72 -43.14
C VAL A 12 24.48 -11.08 -43.24
N ALA A 13 24.09 -12.07 -42.43
CA ALA A 13 24.49 -13.46 -42.59
C ALA A 13 23.26 -14.35 -42.73
N VAL A 14 23.05 -14.84 -43.95
CA VAL A 14 22.11 -15.88 -44.34
C VAL A 14 22.82 -17.22 -44.22
N ALA A 15 22.25 -18.17 -43.48
CA ALA A 15 22.69 -19.57 -43.49
C ALA A 15 21.57 -20.44 -44.07
N VAL A 16 21.76 -20.86 -45.32
CA VAL A 16 21.03 -21.93 -46.00
C VAL A 16 21.68 -23.25 -45.59
N VAL A 17 20.90 -24.22 -45.11
CA VAL A 17 21.34 -25.62 -45.01
C VAL A 17 20.38 -26.51 -45.76
N LEU A 18 20.99 -27.31 -46.64
CA LEU A 18 20.41 -28.19 -47.63
C LEU A 18 19.64 -29.38 -47.05
N THR A 19 18.59 -29.73 -47.78
CA THR A 19 17.83 -30.98 -47.76
C THR A 19 18.67 -32.18 -48.20
N LEU A 20 18.60 -33.28 -47.47
CA LEU A 20 19.00 -34.62 -47.90
C LEU A 20 17.78 -35.54 -47.91
N SER A 21 17.40 -35.95 -49.12
CA SER A 21 16.43 -36.99 -49.43
C SER A 21 17.06 -38.37 -49.26
N GLY A 22 16.39 -39.28 -48.55
CA GLY A 22 16.73 -40.70 -48.48
C GLY A 22 15.46 -41.56 -48.39
N CYS A 23 15.24 -42.38 -49.41
CA CYS A 23 14.18 -43.38 -49.46
C CYS A 23 14.59 -44.62 -48.64
N ALA A 24 13.67 -45.19 -47.84
CA ALA A 24 13.11 -46.53 -48.04
C ALA A 24 12.58 -47.18 -46.74
N GLN A 25 11.55 -47.99 -46.99
CA GLN A 25 11.11 -49.20 -46.28
C GLN A 25 10.13 -49.05 -45.12
N GLY A 26 8.89 -49.46 -45.40
CA GLY A 26 7.84 -49.66 -44.43
C GLY A 26 8.14 -50.82 -43.47
N ALA A 27 7.86 -50.57 -42.20
CA ALA A 27 7.84 -51.53 -41.11
C ALA A 27 6.64 -51.19 -40.19
N PRO A 28 6.15 -52.14 -39.39
CA PRO A 28 4.74 -52.36 -39.10
C PRO A 28 4.11 -51.29 -38.20
N ALA A 29 2.77 -51.18 -38.28
CA ALA A 29 1.96 -50.27 -37.49
C ALA A 29 2.33 -50.31 -36.00
N ALA A 30 2.88 -49.21 -35.51
CA ALA A 30 3.12 -48.98 -34.09
C ALA A 30 1.76 -48.80 -33.36
N PRO A 31 1.63 -49.27 -32.11
CA PRO A 31 0.43 -49.06 -31.31
C PRO A 31 0.20 -47.57 -31.11
N VAL A 32 -1.07 -47.16 -31.12
CA VAL A 32 -1.52 -45.78 -30.92
C VAL A 32 -0.85 -45.21 -29.66
N ALA A 33 0.09 -44.30 -29.84
CA ALA A 33 0.66 -43.53 -28.75
C ALA A 33 -0.44 -42.61 -28.23
N THR A 34 -1.02 -42.97 -27.09
CA THR A 34 -1.77 -42.04 -26.25
C THR A 34 -0.82 -40.93 -25.86
N THR A 35 -0.92 -39.77 -26.53
CA THR A 35 -0.30 -38.53 -26.06
C THR A 35 -0.81 -38.28 -24.64
N ALA A 36 0.05 -38.51 -23.66
CA ALA A 36 -0.22 -38.13 -22.28
C ALA A 36 -0.52 -36.63 -22.27
N LYS A 37 -1.70 -36.29 -21.75
CA LYS A 37 -2.08 -34.90 -21.47
C LYS A 37 -0.92 -34.27 -20.67
N PRO A 38 -0.43 -33.07 -21.03
CA PRO A 38 0.64 -32.43 -20.27
C PRO A 38 0.23 -32.39 -18.80
N THR A 39 1.04 -33.01 -17.95
CA THR A 39 0.89 -32.89 -16.51
C THR A 39 0.94 -31.39 -16.21
N PRO A 40 -0.09 -30.80 -15.58
CA PRO A 40 -0.06 -29.38 -15.25
C PRO A 40 1.21 -29.13 -14.44
N THR A 41 2.06 -28.23 -14.93
CA THR A 41 3.19 -27.72 -14.17
C THR A 41 2.64 -27.24 -12.83
N PRO A 42 3.13 -27.73 -11.69
CA PRO A 42 2.68 -27.22 -10.40
C PRO A 42 2.94 -25.72 -10.38
N THR A 43 1.86 -24.92 -10.38
CA THR A 43 1.93 -23.50 -10.09
C THR A 43 2.57 -23.39 -8.72
N ALA A 44 3.72 -22.71 -8.63
CA ALA A 44 4.36 -22.45 -7.35
C ALA A 44 3.29 -21.89 -6.41
N THR A 45 2.97 -22.62 -5.34
CA THR A 45 2.06 -22.14 -4.32
C THR A 45 2.76 -20.99 -3.64
N GLN A 46 2.46 -19.76 -4.06
CA GLN A 46 2.96 -18.57 -3.39
C GLN A 46 2.53 -18.69 -1.93
N ALA A 47 3.49 -18.78 -1.01
CA ALA A 47 3.16 -18.84 0.40
C ALA A 47 2.29 -17.62 0.73
N ALA A 48 1.12 -17.84 1.33
CA ALA A 48 0.25 -16.75 1.74
C ALA A 48 1.03 -15.77 2.62
N ALA A 49 0.86 -14.47 2.38
CA ALA A 49 1.46 -13.45 3.23
C ALA A 49 1.04 -13.70 4.69
N PRO A 50 1.97 -13.67 5.66
CA PRO A 50 1.60 -13.80 7.06
C PRO A 50 0.73 -12.61 7.47
N THR A 51 -0.26 -12.90 8.31
CA THR A 51 -1.37 -11.99 8.62
C THR A 51 -1.04 -10.97 9.72
N VAL A 52 -0.25 -11.32 10.74
CA VAL A 52 0.09 -10.45 11.88
C VAL A 52 1.45 -10.85 12.48
N ARG A 53 2.29 -9.87 12.84
CA ARG A 53 3.62 -10.05 13.49
C ARG A 53 3.65 -9.68 14.97
N VAL A 54 2.53 -9.19 15.50
CA VAL A 54 2.36 -8.81 16.91
C VAL A 54 1.71 -9.96 17.67
N ALA A 55 2.42 -10.56 18.63
CA ALA A 55 1.95 -11.71 19.40
C ALA A 55 1.01 -11.32 20.55
N THR A 56 -0.09 -10.62 20.24
CA THR A 56 -1.13 -10.22 21.20
C THR A 56 -2.52 -10.17 20.54
N THR A 57 -3.55 -9.81 21.30
CA THR A 57 -4.94 -9.70 20.82
C THR A 57 -5.52 -8.31 21.12
N CYS A 58 -6.60 -7.96 20.41
CA CYS A 58 -7.30 -6.70 20.65
C CYS A 58 -7.83 -6.58 22.08
N ASP A 59 -8.37 -7.66 22.64
CA ASP A 59 -8.89 -7.69 24.02
C ASP A 59 -7.78 -7.49 25.07
N ALA A 60 -6.54 -7.87 24.75
CA ALA A 60 -5.40 -7.61 25.62
C ALA A 60 -5.00 -6.12 25.58
N LEU A 61 -4.99 -5.52 24.38
CA LEU A 61 -4.65 -4.10 24.20
C LEU A 61 -5.67 -3.15 24.83
N ALA A 62 -6.96 -3.51 24.78
CA ALA A 62 -8.02 -2.77 25.43
C ALA A 62 -9.15 -3.72 25.82
N THR A 63 -9.53 -3.67 27.11
CA THR A 63 -10.72 -4.41 27.57
C THR A 63 -11.98 -3.76 27.02
N GLN A 64 -13.04 -4.54 26.81
CA GLN A 64 -14.34 -4.01 26.36
C GLN A 64 -14.84 -2.86 27.24
N ALA A 65 -14.67 -2.95 28.57
CA ALA A 65 -15.07 -1.89 29.48
C ALA A 65 -14.33 -0.57 29.23
N LEU A 66 -13.04 -0.66 28.91
CA LEU A 66 -12.21 0.52 28.60
C LEU A 66 -12.56 1.11 27.24
N VAL A 67 -12.83 0.26 26.25
CA VAL A 67 -13.34 0.67 24.92
C VAL A 67 -14.67 1.39 25.05
N ASP A 68 -15.63 0.81 25.78
CA ASP A 68 -16.96 1.39 25.96
C ASP A 68 -16.91 2.71 26.73
N GLN A 69 -16.04 2.78 27.74
CA GLN A 69 -15.79 4.02 28.49
C GLN A 69 -15.21 5.10 27.59
N ALA A 70 -14.24 4.76 26.73
CA ALA A 70 -13.61 5.71 25.81
C ALA A 70 -14.59 6.18 24.72
N GLY A 71 -15.37 5.27 24.16
CA GLY A 71 -16.39 5.58 23.15
C GLY A 71 -17.63 6.29 23.70
N GLY A 72 -17.84 6.27 25.02
CA GLY A 72 -19.07 6.78 25.65
C GLY A 72 -20.32 5.95 25.34
N ALA A 73 -20.16 4.78 24.73
CA ALA A 73 -21.21 3.87 24.30
C ALA A 73 -20.65 2.46 24.17
N HIS A 74 -21.52 1.45 24.09
CA HIS A 74 -21.08 0.08 23.80
C HIS A 74 -20.60 -0.03 22.35
N LEU A 75 -19.32 -0.35 22.15
CA LEU A 75 -18.71 -0.47 20.82
C LEU A 75 -18.40 -1.94 20.51
N VAL A 76 -18.88 -2.43 19.37
CA VAL A 76 -18.58 -3.81 18.95
C VAL A 76 -17.34 -3.83 18.07
N THR A 77 -16.58 -4.92 18.12
CA THR A 77 -15.45 -5.14 17.21
C THR A 77 -15.92 -5.03 15.76
N SER A 78 -15.22 -4.24 14.95
CA SER A 78 -15.49 -4.11 13.52
C SER A 78 -14.21 -4.32 12.70
N THR A 79 -14.40 -4.66 11.42
CA THR A 79 -13.28 -4.85 10.50
C THR A 79 -12.75 -3.48 10.09
N PRO A 80 -11.45 -3.21 10.26
CA PRO A 80 -10.85 -1.98 9.75
C PRO A 80 -11.09 -1.86 8.24
N GLU A 81 -11.66 -0.73 7.82
CA GLU A 81 -11.78 -0.43 6.40
C GLU A 81 -10.38 -0.27 5.81
N ARG A 82 -10.18 -0.82 4.61
CA ARG A 82 -8.92 -0.72 3.88
C ARG A 82 -9.15 0.12 2.66
N THR A 83 -8.34 1.15 2.48
CA THR A 83 -8.27 1.83 1.20
C THR A 83 -7.69 0.85 0.18
N ALA A 84 -8.40 0.62 -0.93
CA ALA A 84 -8.01 -0.33 -1.98
C ALA A 84 -6.86 0.22 -2.86
N THR A 85 -5.76 0.59 -2.22
CA THR A 85 -4.56 1.19 -2.80
C THR A 85 -3.33 0.38 -2.37
N PRO A 86 -2.23 0.36 -3.17
CA PRO A 86 -1.03 -0.41 -2.81
C PRO A 86 -0.50 -0.09 -1.41
N THR A 87 -0.50 1.18 -1.02
CA THR A 87 -0.02 1.61 0.29
C THR A 87 -1.00 1.35 1.43
N GLY A 88 -2.30 1.24 1.14
CA GLY A 88 -3.30 0.78 2.12
C GLY A 88 -3.05 -0.64 2.64
N TYR A 89 -2.24 -1.43 1.92
CA TYR A 89 -1.83 -2.79 2.31
C TYR A 89 -0.42 -2.84 2.93
N ALA A 90 0.27 -1.72 3.10
CA ALA A 90 1.58 -1.67 3.73
C ALA A 90 1.54 -2.15 5.19
N ASP A 91 0.51 -1.75 5.95
CA ASP A 91 0.30 -2.19 7.33
C ASP A 91 0.14 -3.73 7.41
N GLU A 92 -0.63 -4.32 6.49
CA GLU A 92 -0.80 -5.77 6.40
C GLU A 92 0.51 -6.48 6.01
N ARG A 93 1.24 -5.91 5.04
CA ARG A 93 2.55 -6.43 4.65
C ARG A 93 3.54 -6.44 5.81
N MET A 94 3.45 -5.42 6.66
CA MET A 94 4.26 -5.27 7.85
C MET A 94 3.73 -6.10 9.03
N GLY A 95 2.58 -6.76 8.91
CA GLY A 95 1.98 -7.55 9.98
C GLY A 95 1.54 -6.69 11.18
N VAL A 96 1.09 -5.46 10.92
CA VAL A 96 0.49 -4.58 11.93
C VAL A 96 -0.75 -5.24 12.52
N LEU A 97 -0.88 -5.22 13.85
CA LEU A 97 -2.13 -5.58 14.51
C LEU A 97 -3.00 -4.33 14.59
N THR A 98 -4.12 -4.31 13.87
CA THR A 98 -5.11 -3.22 13.91
C THR A 98 -6.39 -3.72 14.56
N CYS A 99 -6.81 -3.03 15.62
CA CYS A 99 -7.99 -3.30 16.40
C CYS A 99 -8.95 -2.12 16.28
N GLN A 100 -10.22 -2.42 16.00
CA GLN A 100 -11.22 -1.40 15.78
C GLN A 100 -12.55 -1.82 16.44
N TRP A 101 -13.17 -0.86 17.12
CA TRP A 101 -14.50 -0.97 17.70
C TRP A 101 -15.33 0.24 17.29
N SER A 102 -16.61 0.04 16.94
CA SER A 102 -17.53 1.12 16.56
C SER A 102 -18.99 0.79 16.87
N THR A 103 -19.87 1.80 16.95
CA THR A 103 -21.32 1.62 17.23
C THR A 103 -22.12 1.11 16.04
N THR A 104 -21.87 1.63 14.83
CA THR A 104 -22.45 1.22 13.54
C THR A 104 -21.48 1.61 12.41
N ASP A 105 -21.89 1.41 11.14
CA ASP A 105 -21.13 1.58 9.88
C ASP A 105 -19.86 2.45 10.03
N PRO A 106 -18.66 1.85 9.91
CA PRO A 106 -17.39 2.55 10.09
C PRO A 106 -17.19 3.74 9.14
N ALA A 107 -18.01 3.88 8.09
CA ALA A 107 -17.98 5.01 7.17
C ALA A 107 -18.61 6.31 7.72
N SER A 108 -19.29 6.27 8.88
CA SER A 108 -19.90 7.47 9.47
C SER A 108 -18.86 8.28 10.28
N PRO A 109 -18.44 9.48 9.84
CA PRO A 109 -17.37 10.26 10.47
C PRO A 109 -17.72 10.80 11.87
N THR A 110 -18.98 10.68 12.28
CA THR A 110 -19.49 11.10 13.59
C THR A 110 -19.85 9.92 14.50
N ALA A 111 -19.71 8.68 14.03
CA ALA A 111 -20.02 7.52 14.85
C ALA A 111 -18.91 7.30 15.90
N PRO A 112 -19.26 7.03 17.17
CA PRO A 112 -18.26 6.68 18.17
C PRO A 112 -17.43 5.46 17.74
N ALA A 113 -16.11 5.61 17.80
CA ALA A 113 -15.18 4.54 17.44
C ALA A 113 -13.87 4.62 18.25
N VAL A 114 -13.26 3.46 18.49
CA VAL A 114 -11.94 3.33 19.12
C VAL A 114 -11.06 2.48 18.21
N TRP A 115 -9.92 3.01 17.81
CA TRP A 115 -8.95 2.34 16.95
C TRP A 115 -7.63 2.23 17.71
N ILE A 116 -6.98 1.06 17.68
CA ILE A 116 -5.66 0.85 18.25
C ILE A 116 -4.86 0.01 17.28
N ALA A 117 -3.64 0.45 16.95
CA ALA A 117 -2.72 -0.27 16.10
C ALA A 117 -1.37 -0.46 16.79
N VAL A 118 -0.81 -1.67 16.65
CA VAL A 118 0.55 -2.00 17.08
C VAL A 118 1.39 -2.31 15.86
N VAL A 119 2.41 -1.49 15.66
CA VAL A 119 3.20 -1.41 14.43
C VAL A 119 4.59 -2.01 14.68
N PRO A 120 4.86 -3.25 14.22
CA PRO A 120 6.17 -3.88 14.40
C PRO A 120 7.24 -3.22 13.54
N GLY A 121 8.41 -3.00 14.11
CA GLY A 121 9.54 -2.36 13.43
C GLY A 121 9.35 -0.86 13.19
N ALA A 122 8.44 -0.19 13.91
CA ALA A 122 8.31 1.27 13.84
C ALA A 122 9.68 1.93 14.08
N SER A 123 10.06 2.83 13.18
CA SER A 123 11.34 3.56 13.28
C SER A 123 11.17 4.83 14.10
N ARG A 124 12.27 5.33 14.68
CA ARG A 124 12.29 6.65 15.31
C ARG A 124 11.83 7.75 14.34
N ALA A 125 12.32 7.71 13.10
CA ALA A 125 12.00 8.71 12.10
C ALA A 125 10.51 8.71 11.75
N GLY A 126 9.92 7.53 11.51
CA GLY A 126 8.48 7.40 11.24
C GLY A 126 7.61 7.81 12.43
N PHE A 127 8.07 7.52 13.66
CA PHE A 127 7.41 7.99 14.88
C PHE A 127 7.42 9.51 15.02
N GLU A 128 8.58 10.16 14.84
CA GLU A 128 8.66 11.63 14.89
C GLU A 128 7.85 12.27 13.76
N ALA A 129 7.90 11.71 12.55
CA ALA A 129 7.14 12.21 11.42
C ALA A 129 5.62 12.18 11.68
N TYR A 130 5.12 11.10 12.29
CA TYR A 130 3.73 11.01 12.75
C TYR A 130 3.42 12.04 13.85
N ARG A 131 4.27 12.12 14.89
CA ARG A 131 4.09 13.02 16.04
C ARG A 131 4.07 14.49 15.64
N THR A 132 4.91 14.87 14.67
CA THR A 132 5.01 16.26 14.18
C THR A 132 4.10 16.56 12.98
N GLY A 133 3.25 15.61 12.57
CA GLY A 133 2.27 15.80 11.51
C GLY A 133 1.13 16.73 11.92
N GLU A 134 0.53 17.45 10.98
CA GLU A 134 -0.63 18.35 11.13
C GLU A 134 -1.71 17.90 12.14
N ALA A 135 -2.21 16.66 12.09
CA ALA A 135 -3.29 16.18 12.98
C ALA A 135 -2.85 15.94 14.43
N VAL A 136 -1.55 15.91 14.70
CA VAL A 136 -0.99 15.68 16.06
C VAL A 136 -0.17 16.88 16.53
N ALA A 137 0.43 17.62 15.60
CA ALA A 137 1.41 18.65 15.83
C ALA A 137 0.86 19.70 16.80
N SER A 138 1.66 20.01 17.82
CA SER A 138 1.40 20.99 18.87
C SER A 138 0.32 20.64 19.90
N GLN A 139 -0.24 19.43 19.84
CA GLN A 139 -1.30 18.99 20.75
C GLN A 139 -0.93 17.74 21.55
N ASP A 140 0.18 17.09 21.20
CA ASP A 140 0.71 15.97 21.97
C ASP A 140 1.22 16.43 23.34
N THR A 141 0.81 15.72 24.37
CA THR A 141 1.21 15.91 25.76
C THR A 141 1.98 14.67 26.21
N PRO A 142 3.19 14.81 26.76
CA PRO A 142 3.94 13.68 27.29
C PRO A 142 3.14 12.91 28.34
N SER A 143 3.16 11.58 28.24
CA SER A 143 2.50 10.66 29.16
C SER A 143 3.51 10.04 30.13
N PRO A 144 3.16 9.86 31.41
CA PRO A 144 4.07 9.24 32.38
C PRO A 144 4.30 7.74 32.17
N VAL A 145 3.60 7.09 31.24
CA VAL A 145 3.74 5.63 31.01
C VAL A 145 5.08 5.24 30.37
N GLY A 146 5.75 6.18 29.69
CA GLY A 146 7.00 5.93 29.00
C GLY A 146 7.62 7.21 28.43
N PRO A 147 8.94 7.20 28.13
CA PRO A 147 9.66 8.38 27.67
C PRO A 147 9.24 8.85 26.27
N ASP A 148 8.74 7.94 25.43
CA ASP A 148 8.28 8.20 24.07
C ASP A 148 6.78 7.92 23.94
N ALA A 149 6.01 8.27 24.96
CA ALA A 149 4.56 8.06 24.99
C ALA A 149 3.85 9.40 25.16
N TYR A 150 2.80 9.62 24.36
CA TYR A 150 2.09 10.89 24.31
C TYR A 150 0.59 10.65 24.13
N THR A 151 -0.21 11.62 24.58
CA THR A 151 -1.66 11.70 24.36
C THR A 151 -2.01 13.05 23.75
N TYR A 152 -3.07 13.14 22.97
CA TYR A 152 -3.55 14.38 22.37
C TYR A 152 -5.08 14.38 22.28
N CYS A 153 -5.68 15.55 22.25
CA CYS A 153 -7.12 15.76 22.06
C CYS A 153 -7.36 17.05 21.28
N PHE A 154 -8.31 17.03 20.34
CA PHE A 154 -8.69 18.20 19.54
C PHE A 154 -10.16 18.27 19.17
N GLY A 155 -10.54 19.46 18.69
CA GLY A 155 -11.93 19.86 18.45
C GLY A 155 -12.54 20.53 19.69
N THR A 156 -13.43 21.49 19.47
CA THR A 156 -14.30 22.05 20.53
C THR A 156 -15.75 22.05 20.05
N PRO A 157 -16.65 21.21 20.62
CA PRO A 157 -16.37 20.16 21.62
C PRO A 157 -15.38 19.11 21.07
N VAL A 158 -14.70 18.37 21.97
CA VAL A 158 -13.67 17.38 21.59
C VAL A 158 -14.23 16.41 20.55
N THR A 159 -13.67 16.47 19.34
CA THR A 159 -14.08 15.63 18.22
C THR A 159 -13.23 14.36 18.11
N GLN A 160 -12.00 14.42 18.63
CA GLN A 160 -11.04 13.33 18.54
C GLN A 160 -10.02 13.42 19.68
N CYS A 161 -9.71 12.29 20.29
CA CYS A 161 -8.54 12.13 21.16
C CYS A 161 -7.72 10.94 20.69
N GLY A 162 -6.44 10.90 21.02
CA GLY A 162 -5.59 9.79 20.66
C GLY A 162 -4.31 9.73 21.47
N PHE A 163 -3.54 8.69 21.20
CA PHE A 163 -2.27 8.44 21.84
C PHE A 163 -1.32 7.78 20.86
N HIS A 164 -0.03 7.94 21.11
CA HIS A 164 0.99 7.21 20.39
C HIS A 164 2.18 6.94 21.31
N ALA A 165 2.86 5.83 21.06
CA ALA A 165 4.06 5.47 21.81
C ALA A 165 5.09 4.77 20.94
N LEU A 166 6.37 4.95 21.23
CA LEU A 166 7.45 4.16 20.67
C LEU A 166 8.11 3.29 21.74
N LEU A 167 8.20 1.99 21.46
CA LEU A 167 8.85 0.98 22.30
C LEU A 167 9.95 0.27 21.48
N PRO A 168 10.87 -0.46 22.14
CA PRO A 168 11.82 -1.30 21.42
C PRO A 168 11.10 -2.29 20.48
N GLY A 169 11.26 -2.07 19.17
CA GLY A 169 10.70 -2.95 18.13
C GLY A 169 9.22 -2.72 17.80
N TYR A 170 8.50 -1.82 18.48
CA TYR A 170 7.08 -1.57 18.21
C TYR A 170 6.73 -0.08 18.35
N GLY A 171 5.80 0.38 17.51
CA GLY A 171 5.05 1.61 17.73
C GLY A 171 3.61 1.29 18.10
N ILE A 172 2.97 2.17 18.85
CA ILE A 172 1.55 2.11 19.18
C ILE A 172 0.90 3.40 18.69
N VAL A 173 -0.25 3.29 18.05
CA VAL A 173 -1.11 4.43 17.70
C VAL A 173 -2.52 4.07 18.11
N GLY A 174 -3.22 4.99 18.78
CA GLY A 174 -4.62 4.79 19.09
C GLY A 174 -5.43 6.08 19.01
N THR A 175 -6.68 5.96 18.62
CA THR A 175 -7.59 7.09 18.40
C THR A 175 -8.99 6.75 18.91
N VAL A 176 -9.66 7.76 19.46
CA VAL A 176 -11.04 7.74 19.91
C VAL A 176 -11.78 8.85 19.17
N PHE A 177 -12.84 8.49 18.46
CA PHE A 177 -13.68 9.40 17.68
C PHE A 177 -15.08 9.50 18.26
N GLY A 178 -15.74 10.64 18.02
CA GLY A 178 -17.20 10.76 18.13
C GLY A 178 -17.77 10.51 19.53
N SER A 179 -16.97 10.67 20.60
CA SER A 179 -17.46 10.49 21.96
C SER A 179 -18.23 11.72 22.43
N ASP A 180 -19.41 11.54 23.04
CA ASP A 180 -20.10 12.60 23.79
C ASP A 180 -19.48 12.85 25.19
N ALA A 181 -18.29 12.28 25.44
CA ALA A 181 -17.58 12.43 26.70
C ALA A 181 -17.12 13.88 26.90
N SER A 182 -17.08 14.32 28.16
CA SER A 182 -16.43 15.59 28.48
C SER A 182 -14.94 15.53 28.12
N PRO A 183 -14.28 16.68 27.85
CA PRO A 183 -12.85 16.69 27.51
C PRO A 183 -11.96 15.97 28.54
N ASP A 184 -12.25 16.15 29.84
CA ASP A 184 -11.51 15.48 30.93
C ASP A 184 -11.74 13.96 30.93
N ALA A 185 -12.96 13.51 30.63
CA ALA A 185 -13.29 12.09 30.53
C ALA A 185 -12.61 11.45 29.31
N ALA A 186 -12.63 12.12 28.16
CA ALA A 186 -11.96 11.66 26.94
C ALA A 186 -10.43 11.56 27.13
N THR A 187 -9.82 12.57 27.75
CA THR A 187 -8.39 12.59 28.09
C THR A 187 -8.03 11.44 29.03
N SER A 188 -8.83 11.24 30.09
CA SER A 188 -8.62 10.16 31.05
C SER A 188 -8.75 8.78 30.42
N ALA A 189 -9.74 8.59 29.54
CA ALA A 189 -9.95 7.32 28.83
C ALA A 189 -8.80 7.00 27.88
N VAL A 190 -8.31 7.99 27.13
CA VAL A 190 -7.15 7.84 26.25
C VAL A 190 -5.86 7.55 27.03
N ALA A 191 -5.64 8.20 28.17
CA ALA A 191 -4.51 7.89 29.03
C ALA A 191 -4.57 6.45 29.58
N ALA A 192 -5.77 5.96 29.91
CA ALA A 192 -5.96 4.57 30.36
C ALA A 192 -5.77 3.54 29.23
N LEU A 193 -6.26 3.83 28.02
CA LEU A 193 -6.00 3.02 26.82
C LEU A 193 -4.51 2.94 26.52
N LEU A 194 -3.81 4.07 26.55
CA LEU A 194 -2.36 4.13 26.38
C LEU A 194 -1.65 3.29 27.46
N ALA A 195 -1.99 3.45 28.74
CA ALA A 195 -1.35 2.70 29.82
C ALA A 195 -1.54 1.17 29.66
N GLN A 196 -2.75 0.73 29.31
CA GLN A 196 -3.05 -0.68 29.06
C GLN A 196 -2.27 -1.22 27.85
N SER A 197 -2.37 -0.55 26.71
CA SER A 197 -1.69 -0.96 25.47
C SER A 197 -0.17 -0.96 25.63
N TYR A 198 0.39 0.09 26.25
CA TYR A 198 1.83 0.18 26.53
C TYR A 198 2.30 -0.96 27.42
N GLY A 199 1.57 -1.26 28.51
CA GLY A 199 1.89 -2.37 29.40
C GLY A 199 1.96 -3.71 28.66
N VAL A 200 0.97 -4.00 27.82
CA VAL A 200 0.94 -5.23 27.00
C VAL A 200 2.09 -5.28 25.99
N VAL A 201 2.27 -4.21 25.21
CA VAL A 201 3.27 -4.18 24.13
C VAL A 201 4.70 -4.20 24.69
N SER A 202 4.94 -3.56 25.84
CA SER A 202 6.26 -3.55 26.49
C SER A 202 6.71 -4.93 26.98
N ALA A 203 5.78 -5.86 27.16
CA ALA A 203 6.05 -7.24 27.57
C ALA A 203 6.21 -8.20 26.39
N LEU A 204 6.03 -7.74 25.15
CA LEU A 204 6.18 -8.59 23.97
C LEU A 204 7.66 -8.81 23.63
N ASP A 205 7.95 -10.00 23.11
CA ASP A 205 9.21 -10.27 22.44
C ASP A 205 9.36 -9.41 21.17
N ALA A 206 10.60 -9.27 20.70
CA ALA A 206 10.89 -8.60 19.44
C ALA A 206 10.06 -9.20 18.29
N PRO A 207 9.54 -8.37 17.35
CA PRO A 207 8.69 -8.87 16.28
C PRO A 207 9.46 -9.83 15.38
N ALA A 208 8.78 -10.85 14.87
CA ALA A 208 9.32 -11.72 13.83
C ALA A 208 9.78 -10.89 12.61
N PRO A 209 10.69 -11.39 11.75
CA PRO A 209 11.08 -10.68 10.53
C PRO A 209 9.89 -10.35 9.60
N VAL A 210 9.98 -9.26 8.86
CA VAL A 210 9.01 -8.92 7.81
C VAL A 210 9.04 -10.02 6.76
N TRP A 211 7.88 -10.51 6.36
CA TRP A 211 7.79 -11.46 5.25
C TRP A 211 8.24 -10.80 3.95
N GLN A 212 8.98 -11.54 3.14
CA GLN A 212 9.47 -11.09 1.83
C GLN A 212 8.88 -11.96 0.71
N PRO A 213 8.48 -11.37 -0.43
CA PRO A 213 7.88 -12.10 -1.53
C PRO A 213 9.01 -12.81 -2.31
N ALA A 214 8.70 -13.85 -3.08
CA ALA A 214 9.70 -14.50 -3.93
C ALA A 214 10.09 -13.60 -5.13
N ALA A 215 11.36 -13.62 -5.56
CA ALA A 215 11.96 -12.80 -6.62
C ALA A 215 11.39 -13.02 -8.05
N PRO A 216 11.68 -12.17 -9.07
CA PRO A 216 12.16 -10.78 -8.99
C PRO A 216 11.01 -9.85 -8.60
N ALA A 217 11.28 -8.87 -7.74
CA ALA A 217 10.28 -7.91 -7.24
C ALA A 217 10.38 -6.60 -8.03
N LEU A 218 9.23 -6.06 -8.45
CA LEU A 218 9.12 -4.64 -8.81
C LEU A 218 9.75 -3.81 -7.68
N ARG A 219 10.66 -2.88 -8.02
CA ARG A 219 11.23 -2.01 -7.00
C ARG A 219 10.16 -1.04 -6.48
N GLY A 220 10.28 -0.71 -5.20
CA GLY A 220 9.50 0.37 -4.62
C GLY A 220 10.00 1.74 -5.07
N ALA A 221 9.31 2.79 -4.62
CA ALA A 221 9.78 4.17 -4.68
C ALA A 221 9.92 4.73 -3.26
N THR A 222 10.62 5.86 -3.17
CA THR A 222 10.77 6.67 -1.94
C THR A 222 10.54 8.15 -2.18
N THR A 223 10.23 8.52 -3.43
CA THR A 223 9.94 9.87 -3.88
C THR A 223 8.97 9.80 -5.05
N CYS A 224 8.18 10.86 -5.23
CA CYS A 224 7.26 10.97 -6.35
C CYS A 224 7.99 10.96 -7.70
N ASP A 225 9.14 11.63 -7.79
CA ASP A 225 10.02 11.56 -8.97
C ASP A 225 10.51 10.13 -9.29
N GLY A 226 10.63 9.27 -8.27
CA GLY A 226 10.94 7.85 -8.46
C GLY A 226 9.82 7.08 -9.15
N LEU A 227 8.56 7.51 -8.99
CA LEU A 227 7.41 7.00 -9.72
C LEU A 227 7.30 7.66 -11.11
N ALA A 228 7.16 8.98 -11.14
CA ALA A 228 7.10 9.79 -12.35
C ALA A 228 7.47 11.25 -12.05
N THR A 229 8.31 11.83 -12.89
CA THR A 229 8.59 13.27 -12.85
C THR A 229 7.46 14.08 -13.48
N THR A 230 7.30 15.36 -13.11
CA THR A 230 6.35 16.27 -13.77
C THR A 230 6.53 16.31 -15.29
N ALA A 231 7.78 16.27 -15.79
CA ALA A 231 8.07 16.25 -17.22
C ALA A 231 7.54 14.98 -17.90
N GLN A 232 7.63 13.82 -17.24
CA GLN A 232 7.06 12.57 -17.74
C GLN A 232 5.53 12.61 -17.72
N LEU A 233 4.90 13.17 -16.68
CA LEU A 233 3.45 13.37 -16.66
C LEU A 233 2.99 14.23 -17.85
N THR A 234 3.69 15.34 -18.12
CA THR A 234 3.43 16.18 -19.30
C THR A 234 3.63 15.42 -20.60
N GLN A 235 4.74 14.72 -20.75
CA GLN A 235 5.08 14.04 -22.01
C GLN A 235 4.14 12.86 -22.31
N THR A 236 3.75 12.11 -21.28
CA THR A 236 3.03 10.84 -21.46
C THR A 236 1.52 11.02 -21.51
N ILE A 237 0.96 11.90 -20.69
CA ILE A 237 -0.50 12.07 -20.57
C ILE A 237 -0.96 13.51 -20.85
N GLY A 238 -0.04 14.39 -21.25
CA GLY A 238 -0.36 15.80 -21.47
C GLY A 238 -0.63 16.57 -20.19
N PHE A 239 -0.23 16.06 -19.02
CA PHE A 239 -0.43 16.73 -17.72
C PHE A 239 0.30 18.08 -17.71
N GLY A 240 -0.37 19.15 -17.35
CA GLY A 240 0.19 20.48 -17.28
C GLY A 240 1.25 20.62 -16.17
N PRO A 241 1.76 21.84 -15.96
CA PRO A 241 2.48 22.18 -14.74
C PRO A 241 1.68 21.69 -13.54
N SER A 242 2.36 20.95 -12.67
CA SER A 242 1.73 20.30 -11.53
C SER A 242 2.66 20.31 -10.34
N ARG A 243 2.03 20.16 -9.19
CA ARG A 243 2.69 20.03 -7.89
C ARG A 243 2.17 18.80 -7.18
N GLU A 244 3.03 18.24 -6.34
CA GLU A 244 2.65 17.17 -5.42
C GLU A 244 1.73 17.72 -4.35
N VAL A 245 0.60 17.05 -4.14
CA VAL A 245 -0.37 17.40 -3.08
C VAL A 245 -0.50 16.32 -2.02
N LYS A 246 -0.03 15.11 -2.33
CA LYS A 246 0.07 14.00 -1.39
C LYS A 246 1.21 13.10 -1.84
N SER A 247 2.10 12.76 -0.93
CA SER A 247 2.99 11.62 -1.04
C SER A 247 2.77 10.74 0.18
N ASP A 248 3.20 9.48 0.09
CA ASP A 248 3.15 8.55 1.22
C ASP A 248 4.30 8.77 2.21
N ASP A 249 4.70 10.03 2.37
CA ASP A 249 5.67 10.48 3.34
C ASP A 249 4.99 11.17 4.52
N GLY A 250 5.55 10.96 5.71
CA GLY A 250 5.12 11.67 6.91
C GLY A 250 3.70 11.28 7.34
N GLU A 251 2.93 12.27 7.73
CA GLU A 251 1.64 12.05 8.41
C GLU A 251 0.51 11.60 7.48
N TYR A 252 0.53 12.05 6.21
CA TYR A 252 -0.48 11.67 5.23
C TYR A 252 -0.18 10.33 4.54
N SER A 253 0.88 9.63 4.99
CA SER A 253 1.15 8.26 4.59
C SER A 253 -0.08 7.41 4.87
N ASN A 254 -0.48 6.59 3.89
CA ASN A 254 -1.58 5.64 4.10
C ASN A 254 -1.17 4.50 5.05
N SER A 255 0.12 4.38 5.37
CA SER A 255 0.68 3.44 6.33
C SER A 255 0.94 4.09 7.70
N LYS A 256 0.80 3.33 8.78
CA LYS A 256 1.04 3.86 10.13
C LYS A 256 2.53 3.98 10.41
N LEU A 257 2.94 5.10 10.99
CA LEU A 257 4.33 5.35 11.40
C LEU A 257 5.34 5.11 10.26
N ASP A 258 4.94 5.44 9.03
CA ASP A 258 5.78 5.37 7.83
C ASP A 258 6.32 3.96 7.51
N VAL A 259 5.56 2.90 7.86
CA VAL A 259 6.01 1.54 7.58
C VAL A 259 5.95 1.14 6.10
N GLY A 260 5.24 1.91 5.27
CA GLY A 260 5.22 1.77 3.81
C GLY A 260 6.63 1.76 3.21
N HIS A 261 7.50 2.66 3.66
CA HIS A 261 8.90 2.72 3.21
C HIS A 261 9.70 1.46 3.51
N GLN A 262 9.39 0.75 4.60
CA GLN A 262 10.11 -0.47 4.97
C GLN A 262 9.84 -1.62 4.01
N VAL A 263 8.72 -1.56 3.28
CA VAL A 263 8.30 -2.57 2.30
C VAL A 263 8.36 -2.01 0.87
N GLY A 264 8.92 -0.81 0.70
CA GLY A 264 8.99 -0.11 -0.59
C GLY A 264 7.62 0.29 -1.15
N ALA A 265 6.58 0.29 -0.32
CA ALA A 265 5.29 0.84 -0.73
C ALA A 265 5.39 2.35 -0.80
N TYR A 266 4.79 2.93 -1.84
CA TYR A 266 4.82 4.38 -2.03
C TYR A 266 3.64 4.83 -2.89
N TRP A 267 3.13 6.03 -2.63
CA TRP A 267 1.98 6.61 -3.30
C TRP A 267 2.21 8.09 -3.51
N CYS A 268 1.85 8.60 -4.68
CA CYS A 268 1.87 10.03 -4.97
C CYS A 268 0.61 10.46 -5.67
N VAL A 269 0.22 11.70 -5.39
CA VAL A 269 -0.82 12.44 -6.08
C VAL A 269 -0.26 13.78 -6.52
N TRP A 270 -0.37 14.04 -7.82
CA TRP A 270 -0.09 15.34 -8.42
C TRP A 270 -1.41 15.98 -8.81
N VAL A 271 -1.46 17.30 -8.67
CA VAL A 271 -2.58 18.12 -9.13
C VAL A 271 -2.00 19.23 -10.00
N GLU A 272 -2.62 19.47 -11.15
CA GLU A 272 -2.27 20.60 -12.02
C GLU A 272 -2.39 21.92 -11.26
N ASP A 273 -1.54 22.90 -11.57
CA ASP A 273 -1.50 24.17 -10.84
C ASP A 273 -2.82 24.95 -10.93
N ASP A 274 -3.61 24.72 -11.99
CA ASP A 274 -4.94 25.28 -12.17
C ASP A 274 -6.06 24.48 -11.47
N GLY A 275 -5.72 23.33 -10.87
CA GLY A 275 -6.64 22.46 -10.13
C GLY A 275 -7.55 21.58 -11.00
N THR A 276 -7.39 21.59 -12.33
CA THR A 276 -8.34 20.95 -13.27
C THR A 276 -8.10 19.45 -13.49
N ALA A 277 -6.99 18.90 -13.02
CA ALA A 277 -6.77 17.46 -13.08
C ALA A 277 -5.91 16.98 -11.93
N SER A 278 -6.14 15.74 -11.52
CA SER A 278 -5.27 15.02 -10.59
C SER A 278 -4.87 13.66 -11.15
N VAL A 279 -3.65 13.24 -10.86
CA VAL A 279 -3.13 11.91 -11.20
C VAL A 279 -2.55 11.31 -9.95
N SER A 280 -2.81 10.03 -9.71
CA SER A 280 -2.23 9.28 -8.61
C SER A 280 -1.57 8.00 -9.08
N VAL A 281 -0.40 7.70 -8.51
CA VAL A 281 0.35 6.48 -8.75
C VAL A 281 0.74 5.86 -7.42
N GLY A 282 0.46 4.59 -7.24
CA GLY A 282 0.85 3.80 -6.07
C GLY A 282 1.58 2.54 -6.45
N VAL A 283 2.55 2.12 -5.63
CA VAL A 283 3.29 0.86 -5.80
C VAL A 283 3.38 0.10 -4.48
N LEU A 284 3.31 -1.23 -4.56
CA LEU A 284 3.63 -2.15 -3.48
C LEU A 284 4.43 -3.33 -4.05
N PRO A 285 5.75 -3.40 -3.79
CA PRO A 285 6.57 -4.57 -4.07
C PRO A 285 6.01 -5.83 -3.40
N GLY A 286 5.88 -6.92 -4.15
CA GLY A 286 5.22 -8.13 -3.65
C GLY A 286 3.73 -8.01 -3.42
N GLY A 287 3.09 -6.95 -3.92
CA GLY A 287 1.69 -6.65 -3.68
C GLY A 287 0.69 -7.44 -4.52
N ALA A 288 1.14 -8.26 -5.47
CA ALA A 288 0.27 -8.98 -6.39
C ALA A 288 -0.77 -9.86 -5.67
N THR A 289 -0.40 -10.48 -4.55
CA THR A 289 -1.29 -11.34 -3.75
C THR A 289 -2.46 -10.58 -3.13
N TYR A 290 -2.29 -9.29 -2.83
CA TYR A 290 -3.38 -8.46 -2.28
C TYR A 290 -4.37 -8.04 -3.37
N LEU A 291 -3.88 -7.93 -4.61
CA LEU A 291 -4.70 -7.49 -5.73
C LEU A 291 -5.74 -8.54 -6.16
N GLU A 292 -5.43 -9.83 -6.03
CA GLU A 292 -6.33 -10.92 -6.42
C GLU A 292 -7.70 -10.82 -5.72
N HIS A 293 -7.73 -10.37 -4.48
CA HIS A 293 -8.96 -10.19 -3.70
C HIS A 293 -9.72 -8.90 -4.01
N LEU A 294 -9.07 -7.92 -4.65
CA LEU A 294 -9.65 -6.62 -5.01
C LEU A 294 -10.25 -6.60 -6.42
N ARG A 295 -10.05 -7.66 -7.21
CA ARG A 295 -10.59 -7.76 -8.56
C ARG A 295 -12.09 -8.06 -8.49
N GLY A 296 -12.90 -7.02 -8.64
CA GLY A 296 -14.35 -7.13 -8.78
C GLY A 296 -14.77 -7.93 -10.03
N SER A 297 -15.99 -8.48 -10.02
CA SER A 297 -16.55 -9.22 -11.16
C SER A 297 -16.81 -8.36 -12.40
N ASP A 298 -16.84 -7.04 -12.21
CA ASP A 298 -17.03 -5.98 -13.21
C ASP A 298 -15.72 -5.32 -13.66
N ALA A 299 -14.57 -5.84 -13.21
CA ALA A 299 -13.27 -5.42 -13.70
C ALA A 299 -13.10 -5.67 -15.21
N VAL A 300 -12.47 -4.72 -15.91
CA VAL A 300 -12.23 -4.80 -17.36
C VAL A 300 -10.75 -5.07 -17.63
N GLU A 301 -10.43 -6.18 -18.30
CA GLU A 301 -9.04 -6.54 -18.60
C GLU A 301 -8.33 -5.52 -19.49
N GLN A 302 -7.08 -5.24 -19.15
CA GLN A 302 -6.19 -4.38 -19.92
C GLN A 302 -4.96 -5.16 -20.40
N PRO A 303 -5.00 -5.80 -21.58
CA PRO A 303 -3.84 -6.52 -22.09
C PRO A 303 -2.69 -5.58 -22.45
N GLY A 304 -1.45 -6.10 -22.41
CA GLY A 304 -0.27 -5.42 -22.92
C GLY A 304 0.43 -4.46 -21.95
N VAL A 305 0.14 -4.55 -20.65
CA VAL A 305 0.86 -3.87 -19.57
C VAL A 305 1.02 -4.82 -18.38
N GLY A 306 2.24 -4.96 -17.87
CA GLY A 306 2.56 -5.93 -16.81
C GLY A 306 2.32 -7.39 -17.20
N GLN A 307 2.26 -8.26 -16.19
CA GLN A 307 1.89 -9.67 -16.28
C GLN A 307 0.37 -9.85 -16.30
N ALA A 308 -0.35 -8.99 -15.57
CA ALA A 308 -1.81 -8.87 -15.61
C ALA A 308 -2.18 -7.42 -15.32
N ALA A 309 -3.28 -6.93 -15.91
CA ALA A 309 -3.81 -5.63 -15.57
C ALA A 309 -5.31 -5.55 -15.84
N TYR A 310 -6.00 -4.74 -15.05
CA TYR A 310 -7.42 -4.51 -15.19
C TYR A 310 -7.82 -3.12 -14.70
N TRP A 311 -8.90 -2.60 -15.25
CA TRP A 311 -9.59 -1.41 -14.80
C TRP A 311 -10.61 -1.79 -13.73
N ALA A 312 -10.52 -1.18 -12.56
CA ALA A 312 -11.56 -1.23 -11.55
C ALA A 312 -12.71 -0.27 -11.91
N PRO A 313 -13.94 -0.50 -11.42
CA PRO A 313 -15.12 0.31 -11.76
C PRO A 313 -14.99 1.79 -11.38
N ASN A 314 -14.16 2.07 -10.38
CA ASN A 314 -13.84 3.41 -9.91
C ASN A 314 -12.72 4.10 -10.73
N GLY A 315 -12.31 3.53 -11.88
CA GLY A 315 -11.37 4.14 -12.81
C GLY A 315 -9.89 3.82 -12.56
N TYR A 316 -9.56 3.07 -11.50
CA TYR A 316 -8.17 2.71 -11.21
C TYR A 316 -7.67 1.62 -12.17
N LEU A 317 -6.54 1.86 -12.83
CA LEU A 317 -5.77 0.85 -13.53
C LEU A 317 -4.88 0.11 -12.52
N ASN A 318 -5.17 -1.16 -12.30
CA ASN A 318 -4.38 -2.03 -11.45
C ASN A 318 -3.52 -2.97 -12.28
N ILE A 319 -2.25 -3.12 -11.93
CA ILE A 319 -1.26 -3.85 -12.72
C ILE A 319 -0.43 -4.73 -11.79
N VAL A 320 -0.31 -6.01 -12.16
CA VAL A 320 0.67 -6.95 -11.62
C VAL A 320 1.90 -6.92 -12.50
N VAL A 321 3.06 -6.68 -11.91
CA VAL A 321 4.36 -6.77 -12.60
C VAL A 321 5.40 -7.25 -11.60
N ASP A 322 6.11 -8.32 -11.94
CA ASP A 322 7.19 -8.89 -11.12
C ASP A 322 6.79 -9.04 -9.64
N SER A 323 5.68 -9.75 -9.42
CA SER A 323 5.01 -9.95 -8.12
C SER A 323 4.57 -8.67 -7.38
N GLY A 324 4.84 -7.48 -7.91
CA GLY A 324 4.40 -6.20 -7.38
C GLY A 324 3.01 -5.82 -7.87
N TRP A 325 2.42 -4.86 -7.16
CA TRP A 325 1.19 -4.19 -7.55
C TRP A 325 1.50 -2.72 -7.82
N LEU A 326 1.22 -2.28 -9.04
CA LEU A 326 1.19 -0.88 -9.45
C LEU A 326 -0.26 -0.46 -9.67
N GLN A 327 -0.63 0.71 -9.17
CA GLN A 327 -1.95 1.29 -9.38
C GLN A 327 -1.79 2.71 -9.96
N VAL A 328 -2.57 3.03 -11.00
CA VAL A 328 -2.56 4.35 -11.65
C VAL A 328 -4.00 4.83 -11.81
N HIS A 329 -4.25 6.10 -11.54
CA HIS A 329 -5.56 6.72 -11.69
C HIS A 329 -5.44 8.20 -12.01
N ALA A 330 -6.46 8.75 -12.65
CA ALA A 330 -6.60 10.18 -12.84
C ALA A 330 -8.06 10.59 -12.64
N VAL A 331 -8.28 11.72 -11.98
CA VAL A 331 -9.59 12.37 -11.90
C VAL A 331 -9.57 13.55 -12.86
N PRO A 332 -10.32 13.46 -13.97
CA PRO A 332 -10.45 14.58 -14.90
C PRO A 332 -11.46 15.60 -14.34
N ASP A 333 -11.07 16.86 -14.15
CA ASP A 333 -11.98 17.98 -13.89
C ASP A 333 -11.87 19.00 -15.03
N GLY A 334 -12.46 18.65 -16.18
CA GLY A 334 -12.40 19.46 -17.41
C GLY A 334 -11.28 19.08 -18.40
N LYS A 335 -10.55 18.00 -18.13
CA LYS A 335 -9.50 17.46 -19.02
C LYS A 335 -9.67 15.98 -19.24
N ASP A 336 -9.95 15.55 -20.47
CA ASP A 336 -10.10 14.13 -20.81
C ASP A 336 -8.72 13.43 -20.84
N ILE A 337 -8.36 12.75 -19.76
CA ILE A 337 -7.22 11.82 -19.72
C ILE A 337 -7.73 10.43 -20.11
N SER A 338 -7.28 9.92 -21.25
CA SER A 338 -7.74 8.65 -21.80
C SER A 338 -7.11 7.43 -21.09
N HIS A 339 -7.79 6.29 -21.19
CA HIS A 339 -7.22 5.01 -20.73
C HIS A 339 -5.87 4.69 -21.39
N GLU A 340 -5.70 5.01 -22.68
CA GLU A 340 -4.43 4.80 -23.40
C GLU A 340 -3.28 5.62 -22.81
N GLN A 341 -3.57 6.87 -22.41
CA GLN A 341 -2.61 7.74 -21.75
C GLN A 341 -2.20 7.17 -20.38
N LEU A 342 -3.16 6.70 -19.57
CA LEU A 342 -2.86 6.08 -18.28
C LEU A 342 -2.09 4.75 -18.42
N VAL A 343 -2.36 3.95 -19.46
CA VAL A 343 -1.55 2.77 -19.79
C VAL A 343 -0.13 3.16 -20.18
N ALA A 344 0.05 4.24 -20.94
CA ALA A 344 1.37 4.75 -21.28
C ALA A 344 2.12 5.25 -20.03
N LEU A 345 1.43 5.94 -19.11
CA LEU A 345 2.00 6.37 -17.83
C LEU A 345 2.43 5.17 -16.99
N ALA A 346 1.57 4.17 -16.88
CA ALA A 346 1.90 2.94 -16.17
C ALA A 346 3.18 2.27 -16.71
N LYS A 347 3.35 2.18 -18.04
CA LYS A 347 4.57 1.64 -18.65
C LYS A 347 5.80 2.49 -18.31
N GLN A 348 5.65 3.81 -18.30
CA GLN A 348 6.73 4.72 -17.89
C GLN A 348 7.13 4.51 -16.42
N VAL A 349 6.15 4.36 -15.52
CA VAL A 349 6.40 4.10 -14.09
C VAL A 349 7.11 2.76 -13.90
N ILE A 350 6.67 1.69 -14.58
CA ILE A 350 7.34 0.38 -14.54
C ILE A 350 8.80 0.51 -14.99
N ALA A 351 9.07 1.30 -16.03
CA ALA A 351 10.42 1.54 -16.50
C ALA A 351 11.28 2.34 -15.51
N ASN A 352 10.69 3.32 -14.82
CA ASN A 352 11.38 4.12 -13.78
C ASN A 352 11.75 3.25 -12.57
N LEU A 353 10.83 2.42 -12.11
CA LEU A 353 11.04 1.53 -10.95
C LEU A 353 12.04 0.42 -11.29
N GLY A 354 11.96 -0.15 -12.49
CA GLY A 354 12.76 -1.30 -12.88
C GLY A 354 12.44 -2.56 -12.07
N THR A 355 13.14 -3.63 -12.38
CA THR A 355 12.94 -4.95 -11.77
C THR A 355 14.30 -5.54 -11.38
N THR A 356 14.37 -6.29 -10.28
CA THR A 356 15.63 -6.85 -9.73
C THR A 356 15.77 -8.32 -10.00
#